data_AF-A0AAU4R5N5-F1
#
_entry.id   AF-A0AAU4R5N5-F1
#
_cell.length_a   1.000
_cell.length_b   1.000
_cell.length_c   1.000
_cell.angle_alpha   90.00
_cell.angle_beta   90.00
_cell.angle_gamma   90.00
#
_symmetry.space_group_name_H-M   'P 1'
#
loop_
_entity.id
_entity.type
_entity.pdbx_description
1 polymer ?
#
loop_
_entity_poly.entity_id
_entity_poly.type
_entity_poly.pdbx_seq_one_letter_code
_entity_poly.pdbx_strand_id
1 'polypeptide(L)'
;MTGIHTGDVDVTVTLHDIEPAPDDGGWQEIMEISTHSASSELMVRGMMDDLDEELPVLSFDGPGDYRLRVHARGRDTAVDLAPDEVTEWYLIQAWPAPAAEVTVLRQTDGYGASVHALITTGGLSAHPPRAGGTGLGTQRP
;
A
#
# COMPACT_ATOMS: atom_id res chain seq x y z
N MET A 1 -2.64 -3.93 -1.16
CA MET A 1 -3.06 -5.27 -0.72
C MET A 1 -3.71 -5.96 -1.90
N THR A 2 -3.33 -7.21 -2.15
CA THR A 2 -3.87 -8.08 -3.21
C THR A 2 -5.17 -8.74 -2.76
N GLY A 3 -6.04 -9.09 -3.69
CA GLY A 3 -7.26 -9.85 -3.42
C GLY A 3 -6.99 -11.34 -3.23
N ILE A 4 -6.06 -11.91 -3.99
CA ILE A 4 -5.60 -13.29 -3.88
C ILE A 4 -4.82 -13.55 -2.58
N HIS A 5 -4.88 -14.79 -2.09
CA HIS A 5 -4.11 -15.25 -0.94
C HIS A 5 -2.65 -15.54 -1.31
N THR A 6 -2.41 -16.18 -2.46
CA THR A 6 -1.08 -16.55 -2.97
C THR A 6 -1.15 -16.72 -4.47
N GLY A 7 -0.08 -16.41 -5.20
CA GLY A 7 -0.02 -16.53 -6.65
C GLY A 7 0.53 -15.27 -7.27
N ASP A 8 0.68 -15.30 -8.59
CA ASP A 8 1.33 -14.22 -9.31
C ASP A 8 0.37 -13.08 -9.61
N VAL A 9 0.92 -11.87 -9.51
CA VAL A 9 0.27 -10.65 -9.97
C VAL A 9 1.20 -9.97 -10.96
N ASP A 10 0.62 -9.29 -11.95
CA ASP A 10 1.41 -8.51 -12.90
C ASP A 10 1.58 -7.08 -12.36
N VAL A 11 2.83 -6.63 -12.25
CA VAL A 11 3.18 -5.31 -11.77
C VAL A 11 4.00 -4.58 -12.82
N THR A 12 3.46 -3.47 -13.32
CA THR A 12 4.21 -2.53 -14.14
C THR A 12 4.60 -1.31 -13.32
N VAL A 13 5.84 -0.84 -13.46
CA VAL A 13 6.31 0.41 -12.85
C VAL A 13 6.72 1.39 -13.93
N THR A 14 6.30 2.65 -13.80
CA THR A 14 6.72 3.74 -14.68
C THR A 14 7.22 4.93 -13.86
N LEU A 15 8.32 5.52 -14.31
CA LEU A 15 8.98 6.65 -13.66
C LEU A 15 8.74 7.93 -14.46
N HIS A 16 8.45 9.02 -13.76
CA HIS A 16 8.12 10.30 -14.39
C HIS A 16 8.78 11.44 -13.64
N ASP A 17 9.33 12.42 -14.38
CA ASP A 17 9.96 13.61 -13.78
C ASP A 17 8.94 14.55 -13.12
N ILE A 18 7.67 14.46 -13.52
CA ILE A 18 6.55 15.27 -13.02
C ILE A 18 5.29 14.42 -12.91
N GLU A 19 4.25 14.98 -12.28
CA GLU A 19 2.95 14.35 -12.16
C GLU A 19 2.40 13.90 -13.54
N PRO A 20 2.12 12.59 -13.72
CA PRO A 20 1.50 12.08 -14.94
C PRO A 20 0.04 12.53 -15.05
N ALA A 21 -0.43 12.70 -16.29
CA ALA A 21 -1.84 12.97 -16.55
C ALA A 21 -2.74 11.88 -15.92
N PRO A 22 -3.97 12.24 -15.48
CA PRO A 22 -4.91 11.28 -14.93
C PRO A 22 -5.21 10.14 -15.92
N ASP A 23 -5.35 8.92 -15.40
CA ASP A 23 -5.68 7.73 -16.19
C ASP A 23 -7.21 7.61 -16.37
N ASP A 24 -7.67 7.50 -17.61
CA ASP A 24 -9.07 7.30 -18.01
C ASP A 24 -9.40 5.84 -18.38
N GLY A 25 -8.43 4.94 -18.27
CA GLY A 25 -8.51 3.53 -18.60
C GLY A 25 -9.31 2.67 -17.61
N GLY A 26 -9.21 1.35 -17.80
CA GLY A 26 -10.03 0.34 -17.11
C GLY A 26 -9.61 -0.03 -15.69
N TRP A 27 -8.92 0.85 -14.97
CA TRP A 27 -8.52 0.61 -13.58
C TRP A 27 -9.70 0.73 -12.63
N GLN A 28 -9.76 -0.17 -11.65
CA GLN A 28 -10.86 -0.26 -10.67
C GLN A 28 -10.55 0.55 -9.41
N GLU A 29 -9.29 0.57 -8.98
CA GLU A 29 -8.80 1.50 -7.96
C GLU A 29 -7.63 2.32 -8.50
N ILE A 30 -7.62 3.58 -8.15
CA ILE A 30 -6.50 4.49 -8.35
C ILE A 30 -6.34 5.28 -7.06
N MET A 31 -5.21 5.09 -6.39
CA MET A 31 -4.88 5.82 -5.18
C MET A 31 -3.49 6.41 -5.27
N GLU A 32 -3.29 7.50 -4.55
CA GLU A 32 -2.01 8.15 -4.45
C GLU A 32 -1.53 8.23 -3.00
N ILE A 33 -0.24 7.93 -2.82
CA ILE A 33 0.44 7.94 -1.53
C ILE A 33 1.79 8.62 -1.65
N SER A 34 2.27 9.16 -0.53
CA SER A 34 3.60 9.75 -0.45
C SER A 34 4.54 8.80 0.29
N THR A 35 5.78 8.72 -0.16
CA THR A 35 6.84 7.94 0.49
C THR A 35 8.13 8.76 0.52
N HIS A 36 8.90 8.59 1.59
CA HIS A 36 10.19 9.22 1.74
C HIS A 36 11.29 8.18 1.53
N SER A 37 12.21 8.47 0.61
CA SER A 37 13.40 7.65 0.40
C SER A 37 14.63 8.33 1.01
N ALA A 38 15.21 7.70 2.03
CA ALA A 38 16.47 8.15 2.63
C ALA A 38 17.70 7.80 1.76
N SER A 39 17.55 6.88 0.80
CA SER A 39 18.58 6.43 -0.13
C SER A 39 18.06 6.34 -1.58
N SER A 40 18.91 6.01 -2.53
CA SER A 40 18.52 5.76 -3.92
C SER A 40 18.14 4.29 -4.16
N GLU A 41 17.45 3.63 -3.21
CA GLU A 41 17.18 2.18 -3.24
C GLU A 41 15.71 1.83 -2.94
N LEU A 42 14.78 2.78 -3.08
CA LEU A 42 13.37 2.51 -2.89
C LEU A 42 12.86 1.67 -4.07
N MET A 43 12.39 0.44 -3.81
CA MET A 43 11.99 -0.50 -4.85
C MET A 43 10.76 -1.33 -4.46
N VAL A 44 10.08 -1.86 -5.47
CA VAL A 44 8.98 -2.83 -5.30
C VAL A 44 9.58 -4.23 -5.27
N ARG A 45 9.09 -5.08 -4.36
CA ARG A 45 9.54 -6.48 -4.23
C ARG A 45 8.38 -7.44 -4.03
N GLY A 46 8.53 -8.65 -4.57
CA GLY A 46 7.71 -9.81 -4.19
C GLY A 46 7.98 -10.22 -2.74
N MET A 47 6.99 -10.82 -2.09
CA MET A 47 7.10 -11.19 -0.67
C MET A 47 7.76 -12.57 -0.46
N MET A 48 7.51 -13.53 -1.35
CA MET A 48 7.91 -14.93 -1.17
C MET A 48 8.89 -15.42 -2.23
N ASP A 49 8.92 -14.80 -3.40
CA ASP A 49 9.85 -15.13 -4.47
C ASP A 49 10.47 -13.85 -5.04
N ASP A 50 11.64 -14.02 -5.66
CA ASP A 50 12.30 -12.95 -6.41
C ASP A 50 11.50 -12.68 -7.70
N LEU A 51 11.54 -11.44 -8.17
CA LEU A 51 10.88 -11.06 -9.41
C LEU A 51 11.62 -11.67 -10.60
N ASP A 52 10.88 -12.16 -11.59
CA ASP A 52 11.46 -12.63 -12.87
C ASP A 52 12.29 -11.52 -13.55
N GLU A 53 11.85 -10.27 -13.41
CA GLU A 53 12.54 -9.07 -13.86
C GLU A 53 12.63 -8.04 -12.73
N GLU A 54 13.80 -7.42 -12.55
CA GLU A 54 13.97 -6.34 -11.59
C GLU A 54 13.15 -5.11 -12.01
N LEU A 55 12.21 -4.72 -11.16
CA LEU A 55 11.46 -3.48 -11.33
C LEU A 55 12.36 -2.26 -11.08
N PRO A 56 12.13 -1.14 -11.79
CA PRO A 56 12.94 0.05 -11.63
C PRO A 56 12.86 0.62 -10.22
N VAL A 57 13.98 1.21 -9.78
CA VAL A 57 14.09 1.91 -8.51
C VAL A 57 13.19 3.17 -8.55
N LEU A 58 12.26 3.25 -7.61
CA LEU A 58 11.29 4.34 -7.49
C LEU A 58 11.96 5.66 -7.10
N SER A 59 13.08 5.60 -6.37
CA SER A 59 13.87 6.78 -5.98
C SER A 59 14.93 7.18 -7.02
N PHE A 60 14.54 7.15 -8.30
CA PHE A 60 15.44 7.36 -9.44
C PHE A 60 16.09 8.76 -9.48
N ASP A 61 15.48 9.77 -8.85
CA ASP A 61 16.00 11.14 -8.73
C ASP A 61 16.78 11.36 -7.40
N GLY A 62 17.14 10.27 -6.71
CA GLY A 62 17.90 10.29 -5.47
C GLY A 62 17.03 10.34 -4.21
N PRO A 63 17.65 10.54 -3.02
CA PRO A 63 16.93 10.65 -1.76
C PRO A 63 15.95 11.83 -1.76
N GLY A 64 14.74 11.62 -1.24
CA GLY A 64 13.70 12.63 -1.24
C GLY A 64 12.29 12.07 -1.11
N ASP A 65 11.31 12.96 -1.24
CA ASP A 65 9.89 12.60 -1.23
C ASP A 65 9.41 12.28 -2.64
N TYR A 66 8.67 11.18 -2.73
CA TYR A 66 8.06 10.70 -3.97
C TYR A 66 6.57 10.51 -3.77
N ARG A 67 5.80 10.87 -4.81
CA ARG A 67 4.40 10.49 -4.92
C ARG A 67 4.31 9.23 -5.77
N LEU A 68 3.53 8.27 -5.28
CA LEU A 68 3.21 7.04 -5.98
C LEU A 68 1.73 7.06 -6.32
N ARG A 69 1.38 6.87 -7.59
CA ARG A 69 0.01 6.54 -8.02
C ARG A 69 -0.07 5.06 -8.31
N VAL A 70 -0.87 4.36 -7.52
CA VAL A 70 -1.10 2.92 -7.60
C VAL A 70 -2.45 2.69 -8.25
N HIS A 71 -2.42 2.00 -9.38
CA HIS A 71 -3.61 1.52 -10.07
C HIS A 71 -3.74 0.03 -9.81
N ALA A 72 -4.96 -0.43 -9.55
CA ALA A 72 -5.25 -1.84 -9.36
C ALA A 72 -6.49 -2.25 -10.14
N ARG A 73 -6.48 -3.48 -10.66
CA ARG A 73 -7.65 -4.15 -11.22
C ARG A 73 -7.56 -5.65 -11.00
N GLY A 74 -8.72 -6.30 -11.01
CA GLY A 74 -8.84 -7.76 -10.92
C GLY A 74 -8.89 -8.30 -9.49
N ARG A 75 -8.77 -7.46 -8.45
CA ARG A 75 -8.76 -7.89 -7.04
C ARG A 75 -10.03 -8.60 -6.58
N ASP A 76 -11.15 -8.39 -7.26
CA ASP A 76 -12.42 -9.08 -6.95
C ASP A 76 -12.55 -10.45 -7.66
N THR A 77 -11.57 -10.85 -8.48
CA THR A 77 -11.68 -12.03 -9.35
C THR A 77 -11.46 -13.34 -8.62
N ALA A 78 -10.46 -13.39 -7.74
CA ALA A 78 -9.99 -14.60 -7.07
C ALA A 78 -9.71 -14.35 -5.57
N VAL A 79 -10.63 -13.64 -4.92
CA VAL A 79 -10.50 -13.21 -3.51
C VAL A 79 -10.19 -14.40 -2.60
N ASP A 80 -9.08 -14.31 -1.86
CA ASP A 80 -8.55 -15.32 -0.94
C ASP A 80 -8.26 -16.69 -1.59
N LEU A 81 -8.17 -16.75 -2.91
CA LEU A 81 -7.80 -17.95 -3.66
C LEU A 81 -6.31 -17.93 -4.06
N ALA A 82 -5.86 -19.06 -4.62
CA ALA A 82 -4.54 -19.20 -5.20
C ALA A 82 -4.63 -19.62 -6.68
N PRO A 83 -4.88 -18.67 -7.59
CA PRO A 83 -5.01 -18.98 -9.01
C PRO A 83 -3.66 -19.37 -9.63
N ASP A 84 -3.68 -20.30 -10.58
CA ASP A 84 -2.50 -20.71 -11.34
C ASP A 84 -2.13 -19.71 -12.46
N GLU A 85 -3.02 -18.76 -12.76
CA GLU A 85 -2.85 -17.71 -13.76
C GLU A 85 -3.02 -16.31 -13.14
N VAL A 86 -2.38 -15.30 -13.73
CA VAL A 86 -2.50 -13.91 -13.29
C VAL A 86 -3.94 -13.43 -13.44
N THR A 87 -4.54 -13.02 -12.32
CA THR A 87 -5.90 -12.44 -12.27
C THR A 87 -5.92 -11.03 -11.68
N GLU A 88 -4.77 -10.51 -11.24
CA GLU A 88 -4.62 -9.17 -10.70
C GLU A 88 -3.47 -8.42 -11.38
N TRP A 89 -3.71 -7.14 -11.67
CA TRP A 89 -2.74 -6.28 -12.33
C TRP A 89 -2.58 -4.97 -11.57
N TYR A 90 -1.35 -4.48 -11.53
CA TYR A 90 -0.96 -3.23 -10.90
C TYR A 90 -0.12 -2.36 -11.83
N LEU A 91 -0.41 -1.05 -11.81
CA LEU A 91 0.47 -0.04 -12.40
C LEU A 91 0.88 0.95 -11.30
N ILE A 92 2.18 1.06 -11.08
CA ILE A 92 2.77 2.02 -10.14
C ILE A 92 3.46 3.11 -10.95
N GLN A 93 2.97 4.34 -10.82
CA GLN A 93 3.64 5.52 -11.37
C GLN A 93 4.34 6.25 -10.23
N ALA A 94 5.61 6.60 -10.39
CA ALA A 94 6.39 7.33 -9.40
C ALA A 94 6.94 8.63 -9.96
N TRP A 95 6.85 9.71 -9.18
CA TRP A 95 7.47 11.00 -9.50
C TRP A 95 7.91 11.75 -8.23
N PRO A 96 8.96 12.58 -8.30
CA PRO A 96 9.35 13.45 -7.19
C PRO A 96 8.25 14.46 -6.87
N ALA A 97 7.84 14.55 -5.61
CA ALA A 97 6.85 15.52 -5.15
C ALA A 97 6.85 15.66 -3.63
N PRO A 98 6.50 16.84 -3.07
CA PRO A 98 6.33 17.00 -1.63
C PRO A 98 5.30 16.01 -1.06
N ALA A 99 5.53 15.60 0.19
CA ALA A 99 4.57 14.75 0.88
C ALA A 99 3.17 15.39 0.95
N ALA A 100 2.17 14.65 0.50
CA ALA A 100 0.76 14.96 0.56
C ALA A 100 -0.04 13.83 1.20
N GLU A 101 -1.27 14.13 1.66
CA GLU A 101 -2.18 13.14 2.20
C GLU A 101 -2.53 12.05 1.17
N VAL A 102 -2.94 10.89 1.68
CA VAL A 102 -3.44 9.80 0.83
C VAL A 102 -4.67 10.29 0.08
N THR A 103 -4.74 10.01 -1.22
CA THR A 103 -5.87 10.44 -2.06
C THR A 103 -6.40 9.25 -2.84
N VAL A 104 -7.69 8.96 -2.71
CA VAL A 104 -8.37 7.95 -3.53
C VAL A 104 -9.00 8.67 -4.72
N LEU A 105 -8.44 8.45 -5.91
CA LEU A 105 -8.92 9.06 -7.17
C LEU A 105 -10.05 8.24 -7.80
N ARG A 106 -10.04 6.92 -7.60
CA ARG A 106 -11.07 5.99 -8.05
C ARG A 106 -11.09 4.77 -7.15
N GLN A 107 -12.28 4.25 -6.86
CA GLN A 107 -12.45 2.97 -6.16
C GLN A 107 -13.78 2.35 -6.54
N THR A 108 -13.74 1.29 -7.33
CA THR A 108 -14.92 0.55 -7.79
C THR A 108 -14.88 -0.93 -7.45
N ASP A 109 -13.73 -1.47 -7.02
CA ASP A 109 -13.65 -2.86 -6.55
C ASP A 109 -14.04 -2.98 -5.07
N GLY A 110 -14.69 -4.10 -4.75
CA GLY A 110 -15.20 -4.40 -3.42
C GLY A 110 -14.09 -4.77 -2.44
N TYR A 111 -13.06 -5.47 -2.90
CA TYR A 111 -11.93 -5.85 -2.09
C TYR A 111 -11.20 -4.61 -1.56
N GLY A 112 -10.77 -3.70 -2.44
CA GLY A 112 -10.12 -2.44 -2.10
C GLY A 112 -10.90 -1.64 -1.07
N ALA A 113 -12.20 -1.48 -1.29
CA ALA A 113 -13.09 -0.80 -0.36
C ALA A 113 -13.07 -1.43 1.05
N SER A 114 -13.04 -2.76 1.14
CA SER A 114 -12.98 -3.47 2.42
C SER A 114 -11.64 -3.23 3.15
N VAL A 115 -10.52 -3.17 2.42
CA VAL A 115 -9.19 -2.95 3.01
C VAL A 115 -9.07 -1.54 3.60
N HIS A 116 -9.55 -0.53 2.88
CA HIS A 116 -9.57 0.86 3.34
C HIS A 116 -10.40 1.03 4.61
N ALA A 117 -11.54 0.34 4.71
CA ALA A 117 -12.37 0.34 5.91
C ALA A 117 -11.67 -0.30 7.11
N LEU A 118 -10.91 -1.37 6.89
CA LEU A 118 -10.15 -2.04 7.94
C LEU A 118 -9.02 -1.16 8.49
N ILE A 119 -8.28 -0.48 7.62
CA ILE A 119 -7.22 0.46 8.00
C ILE A 119 -7.79 1.65 8.77
N THR A 120 -8.96 2.14 8.36
CA THR A 120 -9.65 3.25 9.06
C THR A 120 -10.19 2.83 10.43
N THR A 121 -10.64 1.57 10.58
CA THR A 121 -11.23 1.07 11.83
C THR A 121 -10.16 0.61 12.85
N GLY A 122 -8.99 0.17 12.37
CA GLY A 122 -7.86 -0.24 13.23
C GLY A 122 -7.12 0.90 13.94
N GLY A 123 -7.38 2.16 13.58
CA GLY A 123 -6.69 3.35 14.11
C GLY A 123 -7.13 3.83 15.50
N LEU A 124 -8.14 3.23 16.13
CA LEU A 124 -8.64 3.63 17.45
C LEU A 124 -8.82 2.42 18.37
N SER A 125 -7.71 1.88 18.88
CA SER A 125 -7.73 1.18 20.17
C SER A 125 -6.56 1.64 21.01
N ALA A 126 -6.67 2.89 21.50
CA ALA A 126 -5.85 3.37 22.60
C ALA A 126 -6.22 2.55 23.85
N HIS A 127 -5.26 1.76 24.31
CA HIS A 127 -5.31 1.07 25.59
C HIS A 127 -5.71 2.04 26.71
N PRO A 128 -6.73 1.75 27.55
CA PRO A 128 -7.05 2.63 28.66
C PRO A 128 -5.88 2.67 29.64
N PRO A 129 -5.52 3.83 30.22
CA PRO A 129 -4.46 3.90 31.20
C PRO A 129 -4.83 3.06 32.43
N ARG A 130 -3.95 2.13 32.82
CA ARG A 130 -4.06 1.42 34.10
C ARG A 130 -4.13 2.44 35.22
N ALA A 131 -5.28 2.50 35.89
CA ALA A 131 -5.45 3.28 37.10
C ALA A 131 -4.42 2.84 38.15
N GLY A 132 -3.54 3.78 38.53
CA GLY A 132 -2.66 3.64 39.68
C GLY A 132 -3.48 3.55 40.96
N GLY A 133 -3.38 2.42 41.66
CA GLY A 133 -3.87 2.26 43.02
C GLY A 133 -2.70 2.26 43.99
N THR A 134 -2.42 3.41 44.58
CA THR A 134 -1.56 3.55 45.76
C THR A 134 -2.36 3.16 46.99
N GLY A 135 -1.86 2.26 47.84
CA GLY A 135 -2.53 1.88 49.09
C GLY A 135 -1.70 0.95 49.99
N LEU A 136 -0.98 1.57 50.91
CA LEU A 136 -0.16 1.06 52.01
C LEU A 136 -0.98 0.30 53.08
N GLY A 137 -0.42 -0.74 53.74
CA GLY A 137 -0.89 -1.16 55.09
C GLY A 137 -0.65 -2.63 55.52
N THR A 138 0.22 -2.80 56.51
CA THR A 138 0.53 -3.98 57.35
C THR A 138 -0.65 -4.72 58.01
N GLN A 139 -0.59 -6.06 58.19
CA GLN A 139 -0.41 -6.73 59.50
C GLN A 139 -0.32 -8.28 59.42
N ARG A 140 0.48 -8.83 60.34
CA ARG A 140 0.74 -10.25 60.67
C ARG A 140 -0.44 -10.95 61.37
N PRO A 141 -0.41 -12.28 61.45
CA PRO A 141 -0.24 -12.92 62.78
C PRO A 141 1.13 -13.60 62.93
#